data_AF-A0ABD7SB92-F1
#
_entry.id   AF-A0ABD7SB92-F1
#
_cell.length_a   1.000
_cell.length_b   1.000
_cell.length_c   1.000
_cell.angle_alpha   90.00
_cell.angle_beta   90.00
_cell.angle_gamma   90.00
#
_symmetry.space_group_name_H-M   'P 1'
#
loop_
_entity.id
_entity.type
_entity.pdbx_description
1 polymer ?
#
loop_
_entity_poly.entity_id
_entity_poly.type
_entity_poly.pdbx_seq_one_letter_code
_entity_poly.pdbx_strand_id
1 'polypeptide(L)'
;ARQYTYDTSGRMTQARRAGAVTMNYRYNGKGEQVRRFLGTTNTYTLYDEAGHWLGDYDSNGAPKQQAIWLDDLPVGLLAKTNKLHYIEPDHLGSPRVVIDPARDVAVWTWSLKGEAFGNTAPNQDPDGDGAALVLDMRFPGQRFDAASGLNQNYFRDYDAATGRYGQSDLIGLKGGTSTYSYVAANPINSLDRNGLLGTPGPGYRFENHKELARAEAIAKLQRCNVEDCDPGNPYKITESQKAEVISKVMFATIYRDNSVGTCGYANPNLDPNAIGIGNAIFSGAGCCSMASVIAHEAVHLVLGSPLSLSLQQNYEGVARYLQQKCFGCGSAFE
;
A
#
# COMPACT_ATOMS: atom_id res chain seq x y z
N ALA A 1 18.10 31.28 -2.83
CA ALA A 1 18.28 30.07 -1.99
C ALA A 1 17.11 29.91 -1.02
N ARG A 2 16.80 28.67 -0.62
CA ARG A 2 15.89 28.36 0.50
C ARG A 2 16.70 28.37 1.80
N GLN A 3 16.08 28.80 2.90
CA GLN A 3 16.68 28.83 4.22
C GLN A 3 15.64 28.37 5.24
N TYR A 4 16.08 27.63 6.26
CA TYR A 4 15.21 27.06 7.29
C TYR A 4 15.70 27.47 8.67
N THR A 5 14.78 27.79 9.57
CA THR A 5 15.08 28.04 10.99
C THR A 5 14.53 26.88 11.80
N TYR A 6 15.35 26.32 12.68
CA TYR A 6 14.99 25.23 13.58
C TYR A 6 15.02 25.70 15.03
N ASP A 7 14.14 25.17 15.87
CA ASP A 7 14.21 25.37 17.32
C ASP A 7 15.18 24.41 18.00
N THR A 8 15.30 24.52 19.33
CA THR A 8 16.18 23.67 20.15
C THR A 8 15.77 22.21 20.19
N SER A 9 14.54 21.88 19.76
CA SER A 9 14.07 20.50 19.59
C SER A 9 14.28 19.97 18.18
N GLY A 10 14.95 20.73 17.31
CA GLY A 10 15.25 20.33 15.94
C GLY A 10 14.06 20.43 14.99
N ARG A 11 13.01 21.19 15.35
CA ARG A 11 11.78 21.32 14.54
C ARG A 11 11.81 22.58 13.70
N MET A 12 11.42 22.49 12.42
CA MET A 12 11.43 23.64 11.51
C MET A 12 10.38 24.66 11.94
N THR A 13 10.79 25.80 12.46
CA THR A 13 9.86 26.87 12.88
C THR A 13 9.57 27.87 11.78
N GLN A 14 10.45 27.96 10.77
CA GLN A 14 10.30 28.93 9.68
C GLN A 14 11.00 28.46 8.41
N ALA A 15 10.33 28.64 7.26
CA ALA A 15 10.91 28.56 5.93
C ALA A 15 11.05 29.96 5.31
N ARG A 16 12.15 30.18 4.60
CA ARG A 16 12.44 31.41 3.87
C ARG A 16 12.91 31.13 2.45
N ARG A 17 12.64 32.08 1.56
CA ARG A 17 13.16 32.10 0.19
C ARG A 17 13.66 33.49 -0.14
N ALA A 18 14.92 33.58 -0.57
CA ALA A 18 15.58 34.86 -0.87
C ALA A 18 15.47 35.87 0.29
N GLY A 19 15.68 35.40 1.53
CA GLY A 19 15.64 36.23 2.75
C GLY A 19 14.24 36.50 3.31
N ALA A 20 13.19 36.39 2.50
CA ALA A 20 11.80 36.59 2.93
C ALA A 20 11.20 35.33 3.56
N VAL A 21 10.41 35.50 4.61
CA VAL A 21 9.64 34.42 5.24
C VAL A 21 8.53 33.97 4.30
N THR A 22 8.50 32.67 4.01
CA THR A 22 7.46 32.04 3.17
C THR A 22 6.43 31.30 4.02
N MET A 23 6.83 30.79 5.18
CA MET A 23 5.92 30.13 6.12
C MET A 23 6.53 30.05 7.52
N ASN A 24 5.67 30.10 8.53
CA ASN A 24 6.01 29.79 9.92
C ASN A 24 5.20 28.57 10.37
N TYR A 25 5.75 27.78 11.29
CA TYR A 25 5.15 26.53 11.75
C TYR A 25 5.08 26.45 13.28
N ARG A 26 4.06 25.75 13.79
CA ARG A 26 3.91 25.40 15.21
C ARG A 26 3.55 23.93 15.36
N TYR A 27 4.02 23.36 16.45
CA TYR A 27 3.86 21.95 16.78
C TYR A 27 3.20 21.79 18.14
N ASN A 28 2.45 20.69 18.32
CA ASN A 28 1.91 20.33 19.63
C ASN A 28 2.92 19.49 20.44
N GLY A 29 2.54 19.10 21.66
CA GLY A 29 3.39 18.29 22.55
C GLY A 29 3.69 16.88 22.06
N LYS A 30 2.90 16.34 21.11
CA LYS A 30 3.20 15.07 20.46
C LYS A 30 4.23 15.21 19.34
N GLY A 31 4.41 16.41 18.80
CA GLY A 31 5.29 16.69 17.67
C GLY A 31 4.59 16.81 16.32
N GLU A 32 3.25 16.91 16.30
CA GLU A 32 2.47 17.13 15.08
C GLU A 32 2.54 18.60 14.66
N GLN A 33 2.67 18.88 13.36
CA GLN A 33 2.52 20.25 12.86
C GLN A 33 1.04 20.61 12.87
N VAL A 34 0.61 21.40 13.85
CA VAL A 34 -0.80 21.77 14.07
C VAL A 34 -1.17 23.13 13.49
N ARG A 35 -0.18 23.94 13.11
CA ARG A 35 -0.42 25.25 12.50
C ARG A 35 0.72 25.64 11.56
N ARG A 36 0.35 26.12 10.38
CA ARG A 36 1.21 26.90 9.50
C ARG A 36 0.60 28.28 9.25
N PHE A 37 1.42 29.31 9.17
CA PHE A 37 0.93 30.68 8.98
C PHE A 37 1.92 31.61 8.30
N LEU A 38 1.37 32.57 7.54
CA LEU A 38 2.10 33.68 6.92
C LEU A 38 1.29 34.96 7.13
N GLY A 39 1.87 35.96 7.79
CA GLY A 39 1.13 37.15 8.23
C GLY A 39 -0.02 36.77 9.15
N THR A 40 -1.24 37.15 8.77
CA THR A 40 -2.48 36.85 9.51
C THR A 40 -3.19 35.58 9.01
N THR A 41 -2.73 34.97 7.92
CA THR A 41 -3.35 33.79 7.32
C THR A 41 -2.88 32.53 8.04
N ASN A 42 -3.82 31.79 8.64
CA ASN A 42 -3.55 30.53 9.32
C ASN A 42 -4.09 29.35 8.53
N THR A 43 -3.43 28.21 8.69
CA THR A 43 -4.01 26.90 8.45
C THR A 43 -3.74 26.05 9.67
N TYR A 44 -4.81 25.55 10.29
CA TYR A 44 -4.77 24.61 11.39
C TYR A 44 -4.92 23.20 10.85
N THR A 45 -4.16 22.27 11.40
CA THR A 45 -4.16 20.88 10.94
C THR A 45 -4.55 19.98 12.11
N LEU A 46 -5.49 19.07 11.84
CA LEU A 46 -5.99 18.10 12.82
C LEU A 46 -5.50 16.69 12.46
N TYR A 47 -5.20 15.92 13.50
CA TYR A 47 -4.82 14.51 13.41
C TYR A 47 -5.72 13.66 14.31
N ASP A 48 -5.87 12.38 13.98
CA ASP A 48 -6.49 11.42 14.89
C ASP A 48 -5.49 10.94 15.96
N GLU A 49 -5.89 9.99 16.79
CA GLU A 49 -5.02 9.45 17.84
C GLU A 49 -3.83 8.63 17.31
N ALA A 50 -3.96 8.09 16.10
CA ALA A 50 -2.91 7.35 15.39
C ALA A 50 -1.95 8.27 14.62
N GLY A 51 -2.22 9.58 14.57
CA GLY A 51 -1.42 10.57 13.86
C GLY A 51 -1.76 10.68 12.37
N HIS A 52 -2.88 10.13 11.92
CA HIS A 52 -3.37 10.35 10.56
C HIS A 52 -3.88 11.77 10.40
N TRP A 53 -3.54 12.40 9.27
CA TRP A 53 -4.06 13.71 8.92
C TRP A 53 -5.57 13.63 8.66
N LEU A 54 -6.36 14.32 9.48
CA LEU A 54 -7.82 14.40 9.32
C LEU A 54 -8.26 15.56 8.44
N GLY A 55 -7.50 16.66 8.45
CA GLY A 55 -7.85 17.82 7.63
C GLY A 55 -7.09 19.09 7.97
N ASP A 56 -7.23 20.06 7.06
CA ASP A 56 -6.77 21.43 7.22
C ASP A 56 -7.96 22.37 7.32
N TYR A 57 -7.87 23.36 8.21
CA TYR A 57 -8.91 24.33 8.53
C TYR A 57 -8.36 25.75 8.48
N ASP A 58 -9.19 26.71 8.10
CA ASP A 58 -8.81 28.13 8.08
C ASP A 58 -8.84 28.79 9.48
N SER A 59 -8.59 30.10 9.55
CA SER A 59 -8.59 30.87 10.80
C SER A 59 -9.93 30.84 11.55
N ASN A 60 -11.04 30.53 10.87
CA ASN A 60 -12.39 30.47 11.43
C ASN A 60 -12.84 29.03 11.72
N GLY A 61 -11.98 28.04 11.49
CA GLY A 61 -12.32 26.63 11.63
C GLY A 61 -13.11 26.06 10.45
N ALA A 62 -13.24 26.78 9.34
CA ALA A 62 -13.88 26.23 8.14
C ALA A 62 -12.95 25.20 7.48
N PRO A 63 -13.46 24.01 7.08
CA PRO A 63 -12.63 22.98 6.46
C PRO A 63 -12.15 23.42 5.08
N LYS A 64 -10.85 23.23 4.83
CA LYS A 64 -10.23 23.40 3.51
C LYS A 64 -10.20 22.08 2.76
N GLN A 65 -9.73 21.03 3.44
CA GLN A 65 -9.73 19.64 2.98
C GLN A 65 -9.78 18.70 4.18
N GLN A 66 -10.44 17.55 4.03
CA GLN A 66 -10.50 16.52 5.07
C GLN A 66 -10.33 15.13 4.44
N ALA A 67 -9.56 14.26 5.09
CA ALA A 67 -9.38 12.87 4.65
C ALA A 67 -10.32 11.92 5.39
N ILE A 68 -10.76 10.88 4.68
CA ILE A 68 -11.49 9.75 5.22
C ILE A 68 -10.55 8.55 5.17
N TRP A 69 -10.39 7.89 6.32
CA TRP A 69 -9.49 6.76 6.51
C TRP A 69 -10.28 5.48 6.70
N LEU A 70 -9.78 4.39 6.12
CA LEU A 70 -10.18 3.03 6.43
C LEU A 70 -8.93 2.34 7.00
N ASP A 71 -8.96 2.07 8.30
CA ASP A 71 -7.79 1.70 9.08
C ASP A 71 -6.63 2.69 8.87
N ASP A 72 -5.55 2.21 8.25
CA ASP A 72 -4.32 2.95 7.97
C ASP A 72 -4.25 3.52 6.54
N LEU A 73 -5.30 3.35 5.74
CA LEU A 73 -5.36 3.73 4.34
C LEU A 73 -6.28 4.94 4.11
N PRO A 74 -5.81 5.99 3.42
CA PRO A 74 -6.69 7.07 3.00
C PRO A 74 -7.55 6.60 1.83
N VAL A 75 -8.87 6.62 2.00
CA VAL A 75 -9.84 6.12 1.00
C VAL A 75 -10.74 7.22 0.44
N GLY A 76 -10.82 8.37 1.10
CA GLY A 76 -11.63 9.48 0.64
C GLY A 76 -11.08 10.85 0.99
N LEU A 77 -11.51 11.85 0.22
CA LEU A 77 -11.16 13.25 0.40
C LEU A 77 -12.40 14.13 0.25
N LEU A 78 -12.68 14.96 1.25
CA LEU A 78 -13.59 16.09 1.13
C LEU A 78 -12.77 17.32 0.76
N ALA A 79 -13.01 17.89 -0.42
CA ALA A 79 -12.30 19.06 -0.94
C ALA A 79 -13.22 19.91 -1.84
N LYS A 80 -12.75 21.07 -2.30
CA LYS A 80 -13.52 21.96 -3.22
C LYS A 80 -14.97 22.19 -2.73
N THR A 81 -15.10 22.73 -1.52
CA THR A 81 -16.40 22.95 -0.84
C THR A 81 -17.07 21.64 -0.42
N ASN A 82 -16.33 20.80 0.31
CA ASN A 82 -16.80 19.53 0.88
C ASN A 82 -17.38 18.52 -0.13
N LYS A 83 -16.89 18.54 -1.38
CA LYS A 83 -17.20 17.49 -2.35
C LYS A 83 -16.35 16.26 -2.08
N LEU A 84 -17.01 15.10 -2.09
CA LEU A 84 -16.37 13.80 -1.93
C LEU A 84 -15.59 13.41 -3.18
N HIS A 85 -14.38 12.91 -2.96
CA HIS A 85 -13.52 12.26 -3.93
C HIS A 85 -13.02 10.95 -3.34
N TYR A 86 -12.75 9.95 -4.19
CA TYR A 86 -12.14 8.70 -3.76
C TYR A 86 -10.64 8.76 -3.91
N ILE A 87 -9.91 8.32 -2.89
CA ILE A 87 -8.45 8.19 -2.95
C ILE A 87 -8.14 6.72 -3.26
N GLU A 88 -7.29 6.50 -4.25
CA GLU A 88 -6.68 5.19 -4.52
C GLU A 88 -5.22 5.23 -4.06
N PRO A 89 -4.91 4.69 -2.87
CA PRO A 89 -3.55 4.60 -2.39
C PRO A 89 -2.81 3.39 -2.97
N ASP A 90 -1.47 3.43 -2.94
CA ASP A 90 -0.64 2.25 -3.18
C ASP A 90 -0.59 1.29 -1.97
N HIS A 91 0.19 0.21 -2.09
CA HIS A 91 0.35 -0.81 -1.05
C HIS A 91 1.00 -0.30 0.25
N LEU A 92 1.56 0.91 0.26
CA LEU A 92 2.05 1.59 1.47
C LEU A 92 1.00 2.49 2.10
N GLY A 93 -0.02 2.91 1.36
CA GLY A 93 -0.99 3.92 1.78
C GLY A 93 -0.74 5.31 1.18
N SER A 94 0.18 5.44 0.21
CA SER A 94 0.48 6.72 -0.45
C SER A 94 -0.57 6.98 -1.54
N PRO A 95 -1.26 8.13 -1.56
CA PRO A 95 -2.22 8.45 -2.63
C PRO A 95 -1.57 8.40 -4.02
N ARG A 96 -2.19 7.69 -4.98
CA ARG A 96 -1.72 7.63 -6.38
C ARG A 96 -2.71 8.21 -7.36
N VAL A 97 -4.00 8.07 -7.09
CA VAL A 97 -5.08 8.64 -7.89
C VAL A 97 -6.13 9.23 -6.96
N VAL A 98 -6.75 10.34 -7.37
CA VAL A 98 -7.99 10.82 -6.77
C VAL A 98 -9.05 10.90 -7.86
N ILE A 99 -10.19 10.26 -7.61
CA ILE A 99 -11.32 10.15 -8.54
C ILE A 99 -12.45 11.07 -8.10
N ASP A 100 -13.02 11.82 -9.04
CA ASP A 100 -14.33 12.43 -8.89
C ASP A 100 -15.42 11.36 -9.13
N PRO A 101 -16.14 10.91 -8.09
CA PRO A 101 -17.06 9.80 -8.21
C PRO A 101 -18.33 10.13 -9.00
N ALA A 102 -18.66 11.42 -9.20
CA ALA A 102 -19.83 11.81 -9.99
C ALA A 102 -19.56 11.73 -11.49
N ARG A 103 -18.31 11.97 -11.89
CA ARG A 103 -17.86 11.93 -13.29
C ARG A 103 -17.10 10.65 -13.65
N ASP A 104 -16.66 9.89 -12.64
CA ASP A 104 -15.79 8.71 -12.78
C ASP A 104 -14.49 9.02 -13.53
N VAL A 105 -13.83 10.13 -13.16
CA VAL A 105 -12.57 10.57 -13.77
C VAL A 105 -11.52 10.88 -12.73
N ALA A 106 -10.25 10.61 -13.06
CA ALA A 106 -9.14 11.07 -12.26
C ALA A 106 -9.03 12.59 -12.33
N VAL A 107 -8.94 13.23 -11.17
CA VAL A 107 -8.75 14.69 -11.00
C VAL A 107 -7.43 15.04 -10.32
N TRP A 108 -6.66 14.02 -9.93
CA TRP A 108 -5.29 14.14 -9.45
C TRP A 108 -4.58 12.80 -9.64
N THR A 109 -3.31 12.82 -10.04
CA THR A 109 -2.48 11.61 -10.14
C THR A 109 -1.05 11.86 -9.69
N TRP A 110 -0.42 10.84 -9.10
CA TRP A 110 0.99 10.88 -8.72
C TRP A 110 1.68 9.54 -8.99
N SER A 111 2.31 9.46 -10.16
CA SER A 111 2.94 8.24 -10.68
C SER A 111 4.25 7.89 -9.97
N LEU A 112 4.42 6.59 -9.70
CA LEU A 112 5.68 5.97 -9.24
C LEU A 112 6.63 5.59 -10.38
N LYS A 113 6.22 5.74 -11.64
CA LYS A 113 7.02 5.27 -12.77
C LYS A 113 8.35 6.03 -12.84
N GLY A 114 9.44 5.30 -12.65
CA GLY A 114 10.81 5.81 -12.82
C GLY A 114 11.39 6.54 -11.60
N GLU A 115 10.72 6.57 -10.46
CA GLU A 115 11.19 7.30 -9.28
C GLU A 115 10.66 6.64 -7.99
N ALA A 116 11.57 6.32 -7.04
CA ALA A 116 11.25 5.50 -5.87
C ALA A 116 11.16 6.30 -4.55
N PHE A 117 11.65 7.53 -4.52
CA PHE A 117 11.80 8.35 -3.30
C PHE A 117 10.77 9.50 -3.21
N GLY A 118 9.81 9.55 -4.12
CA GLY A 118 8.71 10.51 -4.13
C GLY A 118 9.10 11.92 -4.61
N ASN A 119 10.11 12.03 -5.49
CA ASN A 119 10.61 13.32 -5.99
C ASN A 119 9.82 13.87 -7.20
N THR A 120 8.90 13.09 -7.77
CA THR A 120 8.04 13.56 -8.87
C THR A 120 6.94 14.49 -8.34
N ALA A 121 6.57 15.51 -9.12
CA ALA A 121 5.40 16.32 -8.81
C ALA A 121 4.11 15.58 -9.23
N PRO A 122 3.02 15.65 -8.45
CA PRO A 122 1.71 15.18 -8.90
C PRO A 122 1.20 15.98 -10.10
N ASN A 123 0.47 15.32 -10.99
CA ASN A 123 -0.40 15.99 -11.95
C ASN A 123 -1.70 16.36 -11.23
N GLN A 124 -1.93 17.66 -11.06
CA GLN A 124 -3.06 18.21 -10.33
C GLN A 124 -4.31 18.44 -11.18
N ASP A 125 -4.21 18.29 -12.50
CA ASP A 125 -5.31 18.44 -13.46
C ASP A 125 -5.14 17.43 -14.62
N PRO A 126 -5.28 16.12 -14.34
CA PRO A 126 -5.15 15.07 -15.36
C PRO A 126 -6.35 15.01 -16.31
N ASP A 127 -7.52 15.54 -15.94
CA ASP A 127 -8.71 15.63 -16.80
C ASP A 127 -8.70 16.86 -17.71
N GLY A 128 -7.85 17.86 -17.44
CA GLY A 128 -7.61 18.99 -18.32
C GLY A 128 -8.75 20.00 -18.36
N ASP A 129 -9.57 20.06 -17.31
CA ASP A 129 -10.72 20.96 -17.22
C ASP A 129 -10.36 22.36 -16.67
N GLY A 130 -9.10 22.55 -16.30
CA GLY A 130 -8.57 23.80 -15.72
C GLY A 130 -8.83 23.94 -14.22
N ALA A 131 -9.46 22.96 -13.57
CA ALA A 131 -9.79 22.96 -12.16
C ALA A 131 -8.84 22.04 -11.36
N ALA A 132 -7.60 22.48 -11.16
CA ALA A 132 -6.60 21.72 -10.43
C ALA A 132 -7.05 21.32 -9.00
N LEU A 133 -6.76 20.08 -8.59
CA LEU A 133 -6.86 19.60 -7.22
C LEU A 133 -5.46 19.56 -6.59
N VAL A 134 -5.25 20.28 -5.50
CA VAL A 134 -4.02 20.17 -4.72
C VAL A 134 -4.22 19.14 -3.60
N LEU A 135 -3.39 18.10 -3.58
CA LEU A 135 -3.29 17.15 -2.46
C LEU A 135 -1.84 17.06 -2.00
N ASP A 136 -1.60 17.44 -0.76
CA ASP A 136 -0.25 17.52 -0.18
C ASP A 136 0.22 16.17 0.38
N MET A 137 -0.64 15.16 0.55
CA MET A 137 -0.23 13.83 1.02
C MET A 137 0.84 13.20 0.12
N ARG A 138 1.85 12.57 0.73
CA ARG A 138 2.95 11.87 0.06
C ARG A 138 3.05 10.44 0.61
N PHE A 139 4.25 9.92 0.86
CA PHE A 139 4.41 8.66 1.58
C PHE A 139 3.68 8.71 2.94
N PRO A 140 3.37 7.55 3.55
CA PRO A 140 2.61 7.51 4.81
C PRO A 140 3.23 8.41 5.90
N GLY A 141 2.42 9.29 6.48
CA GLY A 141 2.85 10.30 7.47
C GLY A 141 3.37 11.61 6.88
N GLN A 142 3.66 11.65 5.58
CA GLN A 142 4.28 12.79 4.91
C GLN A 142 3.26 13.72 4.24
N ARG A 143 3.50 15.03 4.38
CA ARG A 143 2.81 16.07 3.63
C ARG A 143 3.80 17.02 2.97
N PHE A 144 3.69 17.18 1.66
CA PHE A 144 4.46 18.17 0.92
C PHE A 144 4.08 19.58 1.37
N ASP A 145 5.10 20.39 1.62
CA ASP A 145 4.93 21.80 1.92
C ASP A 145 5.61 22.63 0.83
N ALA A 146 4.82 23.31 0.00
CA ALA A 146 5.33 24.11 -1.10
C ALA A 146 6.24 25.27 -0.65
N ALA A 147 6.06 25.78 0.57
CA ALA A 147 6.84 26.91 1.09
C ALA A 147 8.30 26.52 1.40
N SER A 148 8.51 25.35 2.00
CA SER A 148 9.83 24.77 2.24
C SER A 148 10.34 23.98 1.03
N GLY A 149 9.46 23.37 0.24
CA GLY A 149 9.82 22.39 -0.79
C GLY A 149 10.24 21.03 -0.21
N LEU A 150 9.96 20.77 1.06
CA LEU A 150 10.19 19.50 1.74
C LEU A 150 8.86 18.80 2.03
N ASN A 151 8.92 17.52 2.33
CA ASN A 151 7.79 16.79 2.90
C ASN A 151 7.89 16.85 4.43
N GLN A 152 6.99 17.56 5.09
CA GLN A 152 6.87 17.49 6.53
C GLN A 152 6.43 16.07 6.93
N ASN A 153 7.22 15.39 7.75
CA ASN A 153 6.97 14.03 8.19
C ASN A 153 7.07 13.94 9.71
N TYR A 154 6.06 14.49 10.39
CA TYR A 154 5.98 14.50 11.84
C TYR A 154 7.31 14.99 12.45
N PHE A 155 8.16 14.15 13.04
CA PHE A 155 9.39 14.57 13.71
C PHE A 155 10.48 15.14 12.82
N ARG A 156 10.47 14.84 11.52
CA ARG A 156 11.52 15.27 10.57
C ARG A 156 10.92 15.82 9.28
N ASP A 157 11.72 16.57 8.54
CA ASP A 157 11.39 17.06 7.21
C ASP A 157 12.18 16.25 6.19
N TYR A 158 11.46 15.59 5.28
CA TYR A 158 12.01 14.70 4.27
C TYR A 158 12.25 15.47 2.96
N ASP A 159 13.47 15.35 2.44
CA ASP A 159 13.87 15.85 1.14
C ASP A 159 13.83 14.70 0.11
N ALA A 160 12.76 14.70 -0.69
CA ALA A 160 12.57 13.70 -1.74
C ALA A 160 13.67 13.74 -2.82
N ALA A 161 14.31 14.89 -3.05
CA ALA A 161 15.36 15.02 -4.05
C ALA A 161 16.64 14.27 -3.65
N THR A 162 16.88 14.10 -2.35
CA THR A 162 18.04 13.37 -1.81
C THR A 162 17.66 12.02 -1.20
N GLY A 163 16.37 11.72 -1.07
CA GLY A 163 15.86 10.48 -0.46
C GLY A 163 16.15 10.39 1.04
N ARG A 164 16.26 11.53 1.73
CA ARG A 164 16.78 11.62 3.11
C ARG A 164 16.01 12.64 3.94
N TYR A 165 16.13 12.51 5.26
CA TYR A 165 15.70 13.55 6.19
C TYR A 165 16.70 14.71 6.26
N GLY A 166 16.19 15.92 6.49
CA GLY A 166 17.00 17.12 6.74
C GLY A 166 17.60 17.16 8.15
N GLN A 167 17.01 16.42 9.09
CA GLN A 167 17.45 16.31 10.47
C GLN A 167 17.99 14.91 10.78
N SER A 168 18.97 14.86 11.70
CA SER A 168 19.37 13.59 12.32
C SER A 168 18.21 13.03 13.14
N ASP A 169 18.09 11.70 13.15
CA ASP A 169 17.08 10.97 13.91
C ASP A 169 17.12 11.28 15.41
N LEU A 170 15.94 11.57 15.98
CA LEU A 170 15.78 11.87 17.41
C LEU A 170 15.97 10.62 18.29
N ILE A 171 15.74 9.42 17.74
CA ILE A 171 16.07 8.17 18.45
C ILE A 171 17.51 7.71 18.20
N GLY A 172 18.30 8.51 17.47
CA GLY A 172 19.70 8.25 17.16
C GLY A 172 19.89 6.95 16.37
N LEU A 173 20.92 6.19 16.71
CA LEU A 173 21.27 4.95 16.01
C LEU A 173 20.24 3.81 16.18
N LYS A 174 19.21 3.98 17.03
CA LYS A 174 18.09 3.03 17.12
C LYS A 174 17.26 3.00 15.84
N GLY A 175 17.24 4.09 15.06
CA GLY A 175 16.57 4.18 13.75
C GLY A 175 17.39 3.57 12.60
N GLY A 176 18.65 3.23 12.84
CA GLY A 176 19.57 2.70 11.84
C GLY A 176 20.96 3.35 11.90
N THR A 177 21.90 2.79 11.15
CA THR A 177 23.29 3.27 11.11
C THR A 177 23.43 4.65 10.48
N SER A 178 22.51 5.04 9.60
CA SER A 178 22.41 6.40 9.07
C SER A 178 21.21 7.10 9.68
N THR A 179 21.47 8.09 10.54
CA THR A 179 20.43 8.89 11.21
C THR A 179 19.66 9.83 10.28
N TYR A 180 20.00 9.87 8.99
CA TYR A 180 19.35 10.71 7.97
C TYR A 180 18.62 9.88 6.91
N SER A 181 18.77 8.55 6.92
CA SER A 181 18.19 7.70 5.89
C SER A 181 16.67 7.61 6.04
N TYR A 182 15.97 7.69 4.92
CA TYR A 182 14.57 7.29 4.87
C TYR A 182 14.49 5.76 4.69
N VAL A 183 13.92 5.08 5.68
CA VAL A 183 13.57 3.63 5.67
C VAL A 183 14.68 2.71 5.13
N ALA A 184 15.93 2.95 5.55
CA ALA A 184 17.10 2.19 5.11
C ALA A 184 17.25 2.10 3.57
N ALA A 185 16.84 3.16 2.86
CA ALA A 185 16.81 3.24 1.40
C ALA A 185 15.91 2.19 0.73
N ASN A 186 14.89 1.69 1.43
CA ASN A 186 13.88 0.77 0.88
C ASN A 186 12.45 1.37 0.89
N PRO A 187 12.22 2.50 0.18
CA PRO A 187 10.93 3.21 0.18
C PRO A 187 9.81 2.47 -0.55
N ILE A 188 10.12 1.38 -1.24
CA ILE A 188 9.13 0.53 -1.91
C ILE A 188 8.49 -0.42 -0.88
N ASN A 189 9.24 -0.94 0.08
CA ASN A 189 8.73 -1.98 0.99
C ASN A 189 8.47 -1.48 2.40
N SER A 190 8.96 -0.28 2.73
CA SER A 190 8.92 0.27 4.07
C SER A 190 8.44 1.71 4.05
N LEU A 191 7.86 2.13 5.18
CA LEU A 191 7.35 3.46 5.43
C LEU A 191 7.83 3.95 6.80
N ASP A 192 7.85 5.25 7.02
CA ASP A 192 8.15 5.85 8.32
C ASP A 192 7.07 6.90 8.64
N ARG A 193 6.02 6.49 9.35
CA ARG A 193 4.81 7.30 9.61
C ARG A 193 5.09 8.56 10.44
N ASN A 194 6.13 8.54 11.26
CA ASN A 194 6.42 9.62 12.20
C ASN A 194 7.81 10.23 12.00
N GLY A 195 8.58 9.76 11.03
CA GLY A 195 9.94 10.23 10.83
C GLY A 195 10.84 9.86 12.00
N LEU A 196 10.72 8.66 12.57
CA LEU A 196 11.64 8.15 13.60
C LEU A 196 12.13 6.73 13.31
N LEU A 197 11.23 5.83 12.88
CA LEU A 197 11.59 4.44 12.68
C LEU A 197 10.84 3.87 11.47
N GLY A 198 11.61 3.42 10.49
CA GLY A 198 11.07 2.69 9.36
C GLY A 198 10.41 1.39 9.80
N THR A 199 9.22 1.14 9.28
CA THR A 199 8.46 -0.10 9.48
C THR A 199 8.11 -0.70 8.12
N PRO A 200 7.99 -2.03 8.01
CA PRO A 200 7.47 -2.66 6.80
C PRO A 200 6.07 -2.13 6.49
N GLY A 201 5.78 -1.88 5.21
CA GLY A 201 4.47 -1.38 4.79
C GLY A 201 3.30 -2.34 5.09
N PRO A 202 2.03 -1.89 4.97
CA PRO A 202 0.85 -2.75 5.14
C PRO A 202 0.84 -3.90 4.13
N GLY A 203 1.30 -3.66 2.90
CA GLY A 203 1.55 -4.72 1.91
C GLY A 203 2.60 -5.75 2.34
N TYR A 204 3.37 -5.50 3.41
CA TYR A 204 4.30 -6.45 4.02
C TYR A 204 3.69 -7.20 5.23
N ARG A 205 2.48 -6.84 5.67
CA ARG A 205 1.72 -7.63 6.65
C ARG A 205 1.04 -8.75 5.88
N PHE A 206 1.56 -9.97 6.05
CA PHE A 206 0.98 -11.19 5.50
C PHE A 206 -0.54 -11.27 5.69
N GLU A 207 -1.04 -10.80 6.84
CA GLU A 207 -2.46 -10.73 7.17
C GLU A 207 -3.31 -9.89 6.22
N ASN A 208 -2.78 -8.78 5.69
CA ASN A 208 -3.50 -7.96 4.73
C ASN A 208 -3.36 -8.54 3.31
N HIS A 209 -2.15 -9.02 2.99
CA HIS A 209 -1.84 -9.58 1.67
C HIS A 209 -2.64 -10.85 1.39
N LYS A 210 -2.83 -11.71 2.41
CA LYS A 210 -3.60 -12.95 2.27
C LYS A 210 -5.08 -12.67 1.99
N GLU A 211 -5.66 -11.64 2.60
CA GLU A 211 -7.09 -11.32 2.39
C GLU A 211 -7.33 -10.64 1.03
N LEU A 212 -6.42 -9.78 0.56
CA LEU A 212 -6.46 -9.28 -0.82
C LEU A 212 -6.30 -10.40 -1.84
N ALA A 213 -5.33 -11.29 -1.61
CA ALA A 213 -5.09 -12.44 -2.46
C ALA A 213 -6.29 -13.42 -2.46
N ARG A 214 -6.95 -13.59 -1.31
CA ARG A 214 -8.20 -14.35 -1.19
C ARG A 214 -9.31 -13.75 -2.05
N ALA A 215 -9.55 -12.44 -1.94
CA ALA A 215 -10.57 -11.75 -2.73
C ALA A 215 -10.29 -11.84 -4.23
N GLU A 216 -9.03 -11.65 -4.65
CA GLU A 216 -8.62 -11.80 -6.05
C GLU A 216 -8.83 -13.24 -6.55
N ALA A 217 -8.46 -14.24 -5.75
CA ALA A 217 -8.64 -15.65 -6.08
C ALA A 217 -10.11 -16.00 -6.31
N ILE A 218 -11.00 -15.56 -5.41
CA ILE A 218 -12.45 -15.75 -5.56
C ILE A 218 -12.95 -15.10 -6.85
N ALA A 219 -12.60 -13.82 -7.07
CA ALA A 219 -13.08 -13.07 -8.23
C ALA A 219 -12.61 -13.70 -9.56
N LYS A 220 -11.37 -14.19 -9.62
CA LYS A 220 -10.81 -14.87 -10.79
C LYS A 220 -11.45 -16.24 -11.01
N LEU A 221 -11.62 -17.03 -9.96
CA LEU A 221 -12.30 -18.33 -10.04
C LEU A 221 -13.76 -18.18 -10.50
N GLN A 222 -14.50 -17.21 -9.97
CA GLN A 222 -15.90 -16.95 -10.36
C GLN A 222 -16.06 -16.66 -11.85
N ARG A 223 -15.08 -15.97 -12.47
CA ARG A 223 -15.10 -15.62 -13.89
C ARG A 223 -14.47 -16.67 -14.78
N CYS A 224 -13.79 -17.66 -14.21
CA CYS A 224 -13.10 -18.70 -14.97
C CYS A 224 -14.07 -19.83 -15.32
N ASN A 225 -13.99 -20.31 -16.57
CA ASN A 225 -14.58 -21.57 -16.98
C ASN A 225 -13.59 -22.69 -16.64
N VAL A 226 -13.84 -23.46 -15.57
CA VAL A 226 -12.87 -24.49 -15.15
C VAL A 226 -12.92 -25.74 -16.02
N GLU A 227 -13.98 -25.93 -16.82
CA GLU A 227 -14.08 -27.09 -17.71
C GLU A 227 -13.06 -27.07 -18.85
N ASP A 228 -12.56 -25.87 -19.18
CA ASP A 228 -11.48 -25.63 -20.13
C ASP A 228 -10.09 -25.82 -19.51
N CYS A 229 -10.02 -26.02 -18.19
CA CYS A 229 -8.78 -26.38 -17.50
C CYS A 229 -8.52 -27.87 -17.70
N ASP A 230 -7.34 -28.18 -18.25
CA ASP A 230 -6.82 -29.54 -18.48
C ASP A 230 -7.72 -30.42 -19.39
N PRO A 231 -7.91 -30.03 -20.67
CA PRO A 231 -8.75 -30.76 -21.61
C PRO A 231 -8.18 -32.16 -21.89
N GLY A 232 -8.91 -33.19 -21.47
CA GLY A 232 -8.53 -34.59 -21.66
C GLY A 232 -8.15 -35.32 -20.36
N ASN A 233 -7.97 -34.59 -19.25
CA ASN A 233 -7.75 -35.20 -17.94
C ASN A 233 -9.11 -35.58 -17.30
N PRO A 234 -9.35 -36.87 -16.97
CA PRO A 234 -10.59 -37.29 -16.32
C PRO A 234 -10.72 -36.76 -14.88
N TYR A 235 -9.64 -36.23 -14.29
CA TYR A 235 -9.60 -35.65 -12.95
C TYR A 235 -9.70 -34.12 -12.94
N LYS A 236 -10.02 -33.49 -14.08
CA LYS A 236 -10.21 -32.04 -14.16
C LYS A 236 -11.31 -31.55 -13.21
N ILE A 237 -11.19 -30.33 -12.72
CA ILE A 237 -12.18 -29.72 -11.84
C ILE A 237 -13.47 -29.46 -12.62
N THR A 238 -14.58 -29.97 -12.11
CA THR A 238 -15.91 -29.68 -12.66
C THR A 238 -16.41 -28.32 -12.19
N GLU A 239 -17.42 -27.76 -12.86
CA GLU A 239 -18.09 -26.54 -12.40
C GLU A 239 -18.70 -26.69 -10.99
N SER A 240 -19.12 -27.91 -10.61
CA SER A 240 -19.56 -28.18 -9.24
C SER A 240 -18.41 -28.14 -8.22
N GLN A 241 -17.27 -28.72 -8.55
CA GLN A 241 -16.07 -28.67 -7.70
C GLN A 241 -15.47 -27.26 -7.63
N LYS A 242 -15.66 -26.41 -8.66
CA LYS A 242 -15.26 -24.99 -8.61
C LYS A 242 -15.89 -24.25 -7.43
N ALA A 243 -17.17 -24.51 -7.14
CA ALA A 243 -17.84 -23.91 -5.99
C ALA A 243 -17.20 -24.36 -4.67
N GLU A 244 -16.74 -25.61 -4.60
CA GLU A 244 -16.02 -26.13 -3.44
C GLU A 244 -14.61 -25.55 -3.32
N VAL A 245 -13.88 -25.39 -4.43
CA VAL A 245 -12.58 -24.69 -4.45
C VAL A 245 -12.74 -23.26 -3.98
N ILE A 246 -13.73 -22.53 -4.49
CA ILE A 246 -14.05 -21.17 -4.02
C ILE A 246 -14.36 -21.19 -2.53
N SER A 247 -15.14 -22.16 -2.04
CA SER A 247 -15.42 -22.33 -0.61
C SER A 247 -14.14 -22.54 0.22
N LYS A 248 -13.22 -23.41 -0.24
CA LYS A 248 -11.92 -23.60 0.40
C LYS A 248 -11.10 -22.31 0.40
N VAL A 249 -11.05 -21.59 -0.71
CA VAL A 249 -10.42 -20.27 -0.78
C VAL A 249 -11.08 -19.29 0.19
N MET A 250 -12.41 -19.31 0.36
CA MET A 250 -13.11 -18.38 1.27
C MET A 250 -12.83 -18.67 2.74
N PHE A 251 -12.82 -19.94 3.14
CA PHE A 251 -12.86 -20.33 4.55
C PHE A 251 -11.58 -20.96 5.10
N ALA A 252 -10.62 -21.32 4.24
CA ALA A 252 -9.37 -21.88 4.73
C ALA A 252 -8.59 -20.86 5.56
N THR A 253 -7.94 -21.36 6.61
CA THR A 253 -6.92 -20.64 7.37
C THR A 253 -5.69 -20.51 6.49
N ILE A 254 -5.35 -19.28 6.12
CA ILE A 254 -4.16 -18.98 5.34
C ILE A 254 -3.08 -18.47 6.29
N TYR A 255 -1.95 -19.16 6.33
CA TYR A 255 -0.84 -18.85 7.23
C TYR A 255 0.50 -18.84 6.49
N ARG A 256 1.45 -18.09 7.02
CA ARG A 256 2.79 -17.99 6.46
C ARG A 256 3.67 -19.06 7.08
N ASP A 257 4.37 -19.81 6.25
CA ASP A 257 5.36 -20.78 6.68
C ASP A 257 6.74 -20.44 6.11
N ASN A 258 7.60 -19.88 6.97
CA ASN A 258 8.96 -19.51 6.59
C ASN A 258 9.92 -20.71 6.50
N SER A 259 9.50 -21.90 6.95
CA SER A 259 10.32 -23.11 6.94
C SER A 259 10.27 -23.87 5.62
N VAL A 260 9.29 -23.55 4.76
CA VAL A 260 9.05 -24.26 3.50
C VAL A 260 9.49 -23.42 2.30
N GLY A 261 10.33 -24.00 1.45
CA GLY A 261 10.88 -23.37 0.26
C GLY A 261 9.99 -23.41 -0.99
N THR A 262 8.70 -23.76 -0.85
CA THR A 262 7.72 -23.80 -1.96
C THR A 262 6.95 -22.48 -2.06
N CYS A 263 6.13 -22.33 -3.09
CA CYS A 263 5.21 -21.19 -3.23
C CYS A 263 4.03 -21.29 -2.24
N GLY A 264 3.47 -22.49 -2.12
CA GLY A 264 2.43 -22.85 -1.19
C GLY A 264 2.42 -24.36 -0.93
N TYR A 265 1.55 -24.79 -0.04
CA TYR A 265 1.20 -26.19 0.15
C TYR A 265 -0.15 -26.32 0.86
N ALA A 266 -0.84 -27.43 0.61
CA ALA A 266 -1.96 -27.91 1.40
C ALA A 266 -1.82 -29.41 1.68
N ASN A 267 -2.17 -29.84 2.90
CA ASN A 267 -2.23 -31.24 3.26
C ASN A 267 -3.61 -31.58 3.82
N PRO A 268 -4.56 -32.03 2.98
CA PRO A 268 -5.93 -32.32 3.41
C PRO A 268 -6.03 -33.44 4.46
N ASN A 269 -5.02 -34.29 4.61
CA ASN A 269 -4.99 -35.34 5.65
C ASN A 269 -4.57 -34.79 7.02
N LEU A 270 -3.79 -33.71 7.07
CA LEU A 270 -3.37 -33.07 8.33
C LEU A 270 -4.33 -31.96 8.75
N ASP A 271 -4.68 -31.07 7.81
CA ASP A 271 -5.65 -30.02 8.03
C ASP A 271 -6.42 -29.75 6.72
N PRO A 272 -7.68 -30.21 6.60
CA PRO A 272 -8.48 -30.03 5.39
C PRO A 272 -8.93 -28.58 5.15
N ASN A 273 -8.64 -27.66 6.08
CA ASN A 273 -9.07 -26.27 6.01
C ASN A 273 -7.90 -25.30 6.18
N ALA A 274 -6.67 -25.70 5.84
CA ALA A 274 -5.52 -24.82 5.93
C ALA A 274 -4.66 -24.81 4.64
N ILE A 275 -4.18 -23.63 4.30
CA ILE A 275 -3.28 -23.38 3.18
C ILE A 275 -2.04 -22.67 3.73
N GLY A 276 -0.89 -23.33 3.58
CA GLY A 276 0.42 -22.77 3.93
C GLY A 276 0.99 -21.99 2.75
N ILE A 277 1.46 -20.76 3.01
CA ILE A 277 2.16 -19.95 2.03
C ILE A 277 3.66 -20.00 2.35
N GLY A 278 4.43 -20.61 1.44
CA GLY A 278 5.85 -20.83 1.61
C GLY A 278 6.70 -19.60 1.28
N ASN A 279 7.99 -19.65 1.61
CA ASN A 279 8.87 -18.48 1.53
C ASN A 279 9.22 -18.08 0.08
N ALA A 280 9.11 -18.98 -0.89
CA ALA A 280 9.49 -18.71 -2.29
C ALA A 280 8.62 -17.64 -2.95
N ILE A 281 7.37 -17.48 -2.48
CA ILE A 281 6.47 -16.46 -3.02
C ILE A 281 6.96 -15.03 -2.72
N PHE A 282 7.71 -14.85 -1.62
CA PHE A 282 8.21 -13.54 -1.19
C PHE A 282 9.59 -13.22 -1.79
N SER A 283 10.28 -14.22 -2.35
CA SER A 283 11.58 -14.04 -3.01
C SER A 283 11.46 -13.87 -4.53
N GLY A 284 10.26 -14.05 -5.11
CA GLY A 284 10.01 -13.92 -6.56
C GLY A 284 10.56 -15.08 -7.39
N ALA A 285 10.97 -16.19 -6.76
CA ALA A 285 11.56 -17.34 -7.44
C ALA A 285 10.47 -18.26 -8.00
N GLY A 286 10.12 -18.11 -9.28
CA GLY A 286 9.29 -19.06 -10.03
C GLY A 286 7.83 -19.21 -9.57
N CYS A 287 7.38 -18.44 -8.58
CA CYS A 287 6.01 -18.49 -8.07
C CYS A 287 5.07 -17.56 -8.84
N CYS A 288 3.82 -18.00 -8.97
CA CYS A 288 2.71 -17.14 -9.37
C CYS A 288 2.27 -16.20 -8.25
N SER A 289 1.28 -15.33 -8.53
CA SER A 289 0.70 -14.45 -7.51
C SER A 289 0.13 -15.25 -6.33
N MET A 290 0.06 -14.62 -5.15
CA MET A 290 -0.51 -15.27 -3.95
C MET A 290 -1.94 -15.75 -4.16
N ALA A 291 -2.75 -15.01 -4.93
CA ALA A 291 -4.09 -15.44 -5.31
C ALA A 291 -4.08 -16.75 -6.12
N SER A 292 -3.14 -16.87 -7.06
CA SER A 292 -2.96 -18.07 -7.88
C SER A 292 -2.47 -19.26 -7.04
N VAL A 293 -1.58 -19.03 -6.09
CA VAL A 293 -1.09 -20.07 -5.16
C VAL A 293 -2.21 -20.53 -4.23
N ILE A 294 -2.97 -19.60 -3.63
CA ILE A 294 -4.12 -19.95 -2.77
C ILE A 294 -5.14 -20.79 -3.56
N ALA A 295 -5.46 -20.41 -4.79
CA ALA A 295 -6.37 -21.18 -5.63
C ALA A 295 -5.83 -22.57 -5.96
N HIS A 296 -4.54 -22.69 -6.29
CA HIS A 296 -3.86 -23.96 -6.54
C HIS A 296 -3.96 -24.89 -5.33
N GLU A 297 -3.57 -24.41 -4.14
CA GLU A 297 -3.61 -25.25 -2.94
C GLU A 297 -5.04 -25.62 -2.53
N ALA A 298 -6.01 -24.75 -2.80
CA ALA A 298 -7.42 -25.07 -2.61
C ALA A 298 -7.90 -26.21 -3.53
N VAL A 299 -7.33 -26.39 -4.72
CA VAL A 299 -7.61 -27.57 -5.57
C VAL A 299 -7.19 -28.84 -4.85
N HIS A 300 -5.99 -28.87 -4.25
CA HIS A 300 -5.52 -30.02 -3.48
C HIS A 300 -6.40 -30.32 -2.27
N LEU A 301 -6.97 -29.30 -1.63
CA LEU A 301 -7.95 -29.49 -0.55
C LEU A 301 -9.28 -30.10 -1.02
N VAL A 302 -9.67 -29.92 -2.29
CA VAL A 302 -10.90 -30.47 -2.86
C VAL A 302 -10.68 -31.87 -3.46
N LEU A 303 -9.57 -32.06 -4.18
CA LEU A 303 -9.25 -33.35 -4.81
C LEU A 303 -8.67 -34.36 -3.80
N GLY A 304 -8.11 -33.89 -2.68
CA GLY A 304 -7.52 -34.73 -1.64
C GLY A 304 -6.06 -35.10 -1.91
N SER A 305 -5.48 -35.92 -1.03
CA SER A 305 -4.11 -36.44 -1.17
C SER A 305 -4.12 -37.93 -1.53
N PRO A 306 -4.03 -38.28 -2.82
CA PRO A 306 -4.06 -39.68 -3.25
C PRO A 306 -2.76 -40.40 -2.85
N LEU A 307 -2.88 -41.70 -2.56
CA LEU A 307 -1.74 -42.54 -2.16
C LEU A 307 -0.83 -42.92 -3.34
N SER A 308 -1.28 -42.78 -4.58
CA SER A 308 -0.47 -43.09 -5.76
C SER A 308 0.21 -41.85 -6.33
N LEU A 309 1.50 -41.99 -6.65
CA LEU A 309 2.32 -40.94 -7.26
C LEU A 309 1.73 -40.44 -8.60
N SER A 310 1.12 -41.33 -9.38
CA SER A 310 0.49 -40.98 -10.65
C SER A 310 -0.74 -40.09 -10.47
N LEU A 311 -1.56 -40.32 -9.44
CA LEU A 311 -2.68 -39.42 -9.15
C LEU A 311 -2.20 -38.09 -8.55
N GLN A 312 -1.14 -38.10 -7.73
CA GLN A 312 -0.56 -36.86 -7.19
C GLN A 312 -0.06 -35.95 -8.32
N GLN A 313 0.64 -36.50 -9.31
CA GLN A 313 1.08 -35.76 -10.50
C GLN A 313 -0.09 -35.23 -11.32
N ASN A 314 -1.18 -35.99 -11.45
CA ASN A 314 -2.37 -35.53 -12.16
C ASN A 314 -3.06 -34.37 -11.42
N TYR A 315 -3.17 -34.41 -10.09
CA TYR A 315 -3.81 -33.34 -9.31
C TYR A 315 -2.98 -32.06 -9.32
N GLU A 316 -1.66 -32.20 -9.23
CA GLU A 316 -0.72 -31.10 -9.43
C GLU A 316 -0.87 -30.48 -10.83
N GLY A 317 -1.01 -31.32 -11.87
CA GLY A 317 -1.27 -30.88 -13.24
C GLY A 317 -2.58 -30.08 -13.38
N VAL A 318 -3.66 -30.56 -12.77
CA VAL A 318 -4.96 -29.87 -12.74
C VAL A 318 -4.85 -28.50 -12.06
N ALA A 319 -4.20 -28.44 -10.89
CA ALA A 319 -4.00 -27.20 -10.17
C ALA A 319 -3.14 -26.19 -10.95
N ARG A 320 -2.07 -26.65 -11.62
CA ARG A 320 -1.25 -25.82 -12.52
C ARG A 320 -2.03 -25.31 -13.74
N TYR A 321 -2.87 -26.15 -14.36
CA TYR A 321 -3.69 -25.72 -15.50
C TYR A 321 -4.70 -24.64 -15.11
N LEU A 322 -5.26 -24.75 -13.90
CA LEU A 322 -6.12 -23.71 -13.33
C LEU A 322 -5.36 -22.40 -13.13
N GLN A 323 -4.12 -22.43 -12.64
CA GLN A 323 -3.27 -21.24 -12.54
C GLN A 323 -3.00 -20.59 -13.90
N GLN A 324 -2.73 -21.40 -14.93
CA GLN A 324 -2.49 -20.90 -16.28
C GLN A 324 -3.74 -20.25 -16.87
N LYS A 325 -4.88 -20.94 -16.82
CA LYS A 325 -6.12 -20.51 -17.46
C LYS A 325 -6.84 -19.41 -16.70
N CYS A 326 -6.95 -19.52 -15.39
CA CYS A 326 -7.72 -18.58 -14.58
C CYS A 326 -6.88 -17.40 -14.06
N PHE A 327 -5.55 -17.55 -13.97
CA PHE A 327 -4.67 -16.53 -13.39
C PHE A 327 -3.60 -16.01 -14.36
N GLY A 328 -3.44 -16.63 -15.54
CA GLY A 328 -2.48 -16.19 -16.56
C GLY A 328 -1.03 -16.42 -16.15
N CYS A 329 -0.75 -17.47 -15.37
CA CYS A 329 0.57 -17.71 -14.81
C CYS A 329 1.03 -19.17 -14.91
N GLY A 330 2.33 -19.38 -15.18
CA GLY A 330 2.99 -20.68 -15.41
C GLY A 330 3.17 -20.99 -16.90
N SER A 331 4.30 -21.58 -17.28
CA SER A 331 4.48 -22.19 -18.61
C SER A 331 3.78 -23.55 -18.65
N ALA A 332 3.22 -23.90 -19.80
CA ALA A 332 2.74 -25.25 -20.06
C ALA A 332 3.95 -26.20 -20.06
N PHE A 333 4.10 -26.97 -18.98
CA PHE A 333 5.14 -27.98 -18.76
C PHE A 333 6.57 -27.45 -18.60
N GLU A 334 7.02 -27.37 -17.33
CA GLU A 334 8.39 -27.73 -16.92
C GLU A 334 8.31 -28.77 -15.78
#